data_AF-A0A078HVM5-F1
#
_entry.id   AF-A0A078HVM5-F1
#
_cell.length_a   1.000
_cell.length_b   1.000
_cell.length_c   1.000
_cell.angle_alpha   90.00
_cell.angle_beta   90.00
_cell.angle_gamma   90.00
#
_symmetry.space_group_name_H-M   'P 1'
#
loop_
_entity.id
_entity.type
_entity.pdbx_description
1 polymer ?
#
loop_
_entity_poly.entity_id
_entity_poly.type
_entity_poly.pdbx_seq_one_letter_code
_entity_poly.pdbx_strand_id
1 'polypeptide(L)'
;MFKSVPEGDAIFMKWICHDWSDNKCVQLLQNCYKALQENGKVILAECLLPETIDTTSLLTKQISMSIALCWLTILEVKNGPRKSSRH
;
A
#
# COMPACT_ATOMS: atom_id res chain seq x y z
N MET A 1 8.58 -1.61 17.01
CA MET A 1 7.83 -0.59 16.26
C MET A 1 8.74 0.60 16.00
N PHE A 2 8.63 1.26 14.85
CA PHE A 2 9.42 2.45 14.53
C PHE A 2 9.10 3.58 15.51
N LYS A 3 10.13 4.34 15.92
CA LYS A 3 9.98 5.45 16.87
C LYS A 3 9.29 6.67 16.26
N SER A 4 9.51 6.92 14.99
CA SER A 4 8.89 8.00 14.21
C SER A 4 8.97 7.68 12.72
N VAL A 5 8.16 8.39 11.92
CA VAL A 5 8.23 8.40 10.46
C VAL A 5 8.74 9.79 10.05
N PRO A 6 9.71 9.90 9.15
CA PRO A 6 10.21 11.19 8.68
C PRO A 6 9.11 11.96 7.96
N GLU A 7 9.16 13.29 8.07
CA GLU A 7 8.18 14.16 7.42
C GLU A 7 8.26 14.09 5.89
N GLY A 8 7.12 14.24 5.22
CA GLY A 8 7.09 14.28 3.75
C GLY A 8 5.72 14.60 3.16
N ASP A 9 5.72 14.89 1.87
CA ASP A 9 4.50 15.13 1.08
C ASP A 9 3.74 13.82 0.81
N ALA A 10 4.46 12.69 0.78
CA ALA A 10 3.87 11.39 0.65
C ALA A 10 4.70 10.33 1.37
N ILE A 11 4.01 9.34 1.93
CA ILE A 11 4.60 8.16 2.55
C ILE A 11 4.12 6.94 1.78
N PHE A 12 5.05 6.26 1.12
CA PHE A 12 4.79 5.03 0.39
C PHE A 12 5.20 3.82 1.22
N MET A 13 4.28 2.88 1.41
CA MET A 13 4.55 1.61 2.09
C MET A 13 4.08 0.46 1.21
N LYS A 14 4.96 -0.49 0.97
CA LYS A 14 4.66 -1.69 0.19
C LYS A 14 4.87 -2.91 1.07
N TRP A 15 3.85 -3.77 1.16
CA TRP A 15 3.94 -5.05 1.85
C TRP A 15 4.44 -4.91 3.29
N ILE A 16 3.84 -3.96 4.02
CA ILE A 16 4.12 -3.72 5.43
C ILE A 16 2.93 -4.14 6.27
N CYS A 17 1.71 -3.72 5.94
CA CYS A 17 0.56 -3.88 6.83
C CYS A 17 0.14 -5.34 7.06
N HIS A 18 0.37 -6.25 6.11
CA HIS A 18 0.00 -7.66 6.27
C HIS A 18 0.88 -8.43 7.27
N ASP A 19 2.05 -7.90 7.64
CA ASP A 19 2.96 -8.52 8.62
C ASP A 19 2.58 -8.21 10.07
N TRP A 20 1.63 -7.29 10.29
CA TRP A 20 1.30 -6.79 11.61
C TRP A 20 -0.17 -7.03 11.94
N SER A 21 -0.44 -7.14 13.25
CA SER A 21 -1.82 -7.11 13.74
C SER A 21 -2.42 -5.72 13.57
N ASP A 22 -3.76 -5.65 13.51
CA ASP A 22 -4.53 -4.42 13.33
C ASP A 22 -4.07 -3.29 14.26
N ASN A 23 -3.89 -3.59 15.55
CA ASN A 23 -3.44 -2.60 16.53
C ASN A 23 -2.10 -1.98 16.16
N LYS A 24 -1.16 -2.78 15.64
CA LYS A 24 0.15 -2.30 15.22
C LYS A 24 0.08 -1.56 13.88
N CYS A 25 -0.78 -2.00 12.96
CA CYS A 25 -1.07 -1.27 11.72
C CYS A 25 -1.65 0.12 11.99
N VAL A 26 -2.61 0.23 12.90
CA VAL A 26 -3.20 1.52 13.30
C VAL A 26 -2.15 2.45 13.87
N GLN A 27 -1.31 1.94 14.79
CA GLN A 27 -0.24 2.76 15.36
C GLN A 27 0.77 3.22 14.29
N LEU A 28 1.10 2.36 13.32
CA LEU A 28 1.99 2.70 12.21
C LEU A 28 1.38 3.81 11.34
N LEU A 29 0.12 3.63 10.93
CA LEU A 29 -0.60 4.60 10.10
C LEU A 29 -0.79 5.95 10.79
N GLN A 30 -1.01 5.95 12.11
CA GLN A 30 -1.05 7.19 12.92
C GLN A 30 0.28 7.93 12.91
N ASN A 31 1.41 7.20 12.98
CA ASN A 31 2.74 7.82 12.88
C ASN A 31 2.99 8.38 11.48
N CYS A 32 2.52 7.69 10.43
CA CYS A 32 2.58 8.21 9.06
C CYS A 32 1.74 9.48 8.93
N TYR A 33 0.51 9.49 9.43
CA TYR A 33 -0.37 10.66 9.39
C TYR A 33 0.26 11.89 10.05
N LYS A 34 0.89 11.72 11.22
CA LYS A 34 1.59 12.81 11.92
C LYS A 34 2.80 13.37 11.16
N ALA A 35 3.39 12.57 10.28
CA ALA A 35 4.54 12.96 9.48
C ALA A 35 4.15 13.60 8.13
N LEU A 36 2.85 13.67 7.81
CA LEU A 36 2.38 14.31 6.59
C LEU A 36 2.12 15.81 6.80
N GLN A 37 2.42 16.59 5.76
CA GLN A 37 1.93 17.97 5.65
C GLN A 37 0.41 18.00 5.41
N GLU A 38 -0.21 19.19 5.46
CA GLU A 38 -1.68 19.39 5.40
C GLU A 38 -2.39 18.69 4.22
N ASN A 39 -1.69 18.46 3.11
CA ASN A 39 -2.21 17.76 1.92
C ASN A 39 -1.43 16.48 1.56
N GLY A 40 -0.69 15.94 2.51
CA GLY A 40 0.16 14.77 2.29
C GLY A 40 -0.66 13.48 2.12
N LYS A 41 -0.04 12.45 1.53
CA LYS A 41 -0.72 11.18 1.23
C LYS A 41 0.04 9.96 1.76
N VAL A 42 -0.68 9.01 2.35
CA VAL A 42 -0.15 7.66 2.56
C VAL A 42 -0.58 6.79 1.38
N ILE A 43 0.38 6.09 0.77
CA ILE A 43 0.16 5.19 -0.37
C ILE A 43 0.53 3.78 0.08
N LEU A 44 -0.46 2.91 0.17
CA LEU A 44 -0.31 1.51 0.53
C LEU A 44 -0.32 0.63 -0.71
N ALA A 45 0.74 -0.15 -0.91
CA ALA A 45 0.83 -1.19 -1.91
C ALA A 45 0.76 -2.56 -1.22
N GLU A 46 -0.46 -3.07 -1.04
CA GLU A 46 -0.77 -4.32 -0.34
C GLU A 46 -1.57 -5.28 -1.21
N CYS A 47 -1.52 -6.57 -0.87
CA CYS A 47 -2.43 -7.56 -1.41
C CYS A 47 -3.73 -7.53 -0.60
N LEU A 48 -4.85 -7.28 -1.25
CA LEU A 48 -6.16 -7.37 -0.62
C LEU A 48 -6.72 -8.78 -0.78
N LEU A 49 -7.27 -9.32 0.31
CA LEU A 49 -8.04 -10.55 0.26
C LEU A 49 -9.44 -10.27 -0.32
N PRO A 50 -10.03 -11.20 -1.08
CA PRO A 50 -11.43 -11.10 -1.50
C PRO A 50 -12.37 -11.19 -0.29
N GLU A 51 -13.52 -10.52 -0.37
CA GLU A 51 -14.52 -10.43 0.70
C GLU A 51 -15.14 -11.78 1.07
N THR A 52 -15.23 -12.70 0.10
CA THR A 52 -15.72 -14.07 0.30
C THR A 52 -14.64 -15.09 -0.09
N ILE A 53 -14.44 -16.09 0.78
CA ILE A 53 -13.39 -17.10 0.64
C ILE A 53 -14.05 -18.48 0.52
N ASP A 54 -14.12 -19.02 -0.69
CA ASP A 54 -14.72 -20.34 -0.95
C ASP A 54 -13.70 -21.47 -0.69
N THR A 55 -13.77 -22.09 0.49
CA THR A 55 -12.72 -22.91 1.14
C THR A 55 -12.26 -24.17 0.41
N THR A 56 -12.89 -24.55 -0.71
CA THR A 56 -12.98 -25.97 -1.09
C THR A 56 -12.23 -26.42 -2.35
N SER A 57 -11.62 -25.58 -3.20
CA SER A 57 -10.84 -26.17 -4.32
C SER A 57 -9.65 -25.41 -4.92
N LEU A 58 -9.51 -24.10 -4.71
CA LEU A 58 -8.62 -23.28 -5.56
C LEU A 58 -7.91 -22.14 -4.81
N LEU A 59 -8.29 -21.91 -3.55
CA LEU A 59 -7.85 -20.75 -2.76
C LEU A 59 -6.34 -20.67 -2.53
N THR A 60 -5.69 -21.81 -2.34
CA THR A 60 -4.26 -21.87 -2.00
C THR A 60 -3.36 -21.76 -3.23
N LYS A 61 -3.82 -22.20 -4.41
CA LYS A 61 -3.14 -21.97 -5.69
C LYS A 61 -3.38 -20.55 -6.24
N GLN A 62 -4.51 -19.92 -5.90
CA GLN A 62 -4.84 -18.54 -6.27
C GLN A 62 -3.95 -17.51 -5.54
N ILE A 63 -3.67 -17.72 -4.24
CA ILE A 63 -2.73 -16.88 -3.46
C ILE A 63 -1.32 -16.88 -4.10
N SER A 64 -0.93 -17.93 -4.82
CA SER A 64 0.33 -18.01 -5.59
C SER A 64 0.34 -17.17 -6.87
N MET A 65 -0.81 -16.87 -7.49
CA MET A 65 -0.91 -15.88 -8.58
C MET A 65 -0.92 -14.44 -8.06
N SER A 66 -1.30 -14.23 -6.79
CA SER A 66 -1.41 -12.92 -6.15
C SER A 66 -0.07 -12.19 -5.97
N ILE A 67 1.07 -12.89 -6.02
CA ILE A 67 2.42 -12.30 -5.84
C ILE A 67 3.02 -11.84 -7.18
N ALA A 68 2.68 -12.51 -8.29
CA ALA A 68 3.20 -12.22 -9.63
C ALA A 68 2.59 -10.95 -10.25
N LEU A 69 1.31 -10.65 -9.98
CA LEU A 69 0.65 -9.45 -10.51
C LEU A 69 1.10 -8.15 -9.83
N CYS A 70 1.52 -8.18 -8.55
CA CYS A 70 2.12 -7.01 -7.90
C CYS A 70 3.40 -6.52 -8.60
N TRP A 71 4.07 -7.37 -9.38
CA TRP A 71 5.25 -7.01 -10.18
C TRP A 71 4.88 -6.31 -11.50
N LEU A 72 3.69 -6.56 -12.06
CA LEU A 72 3.22 -5.93 -13.30
C LEU A 72 2.61 -4.53 -13.06
N THR A 73 1.91 -4.33 -11.94
CA THR A 73 1.22 -3.04 -11.66
C THR A 73 2.17 -1.90 -11.32
N ILE A 74 3.39 -2.17 -10.83
CA ILE A 74 4.41 -1.14 -10.62
C ILE A 74 5.03 -0.67 -11.96
N LEU A 75 4.99 -1.49 -13.02
CA LEU A 75 5.43 -1.08 -14.37
C LEU A 75 4.44 -0.08 -15.03
N GLU A 76 3.15 -0.15 -14.73
CA GLU A 76 2.12 0.79 -15.21
C GLU A 76 2.22 2.19 -14.57
N VAL A 77 2.82 2.32 -13.38
CA VAL A 77 3.08 3.65 -12.77
C VAL A 77 4.18 4.42 -13.52
N LYS A 78 4.84 3.82 -14.52
CA LYS A 78 5.69 4.54 -15.46
C LYS A 78 4.92 4.93 -16.74
N ASN A 79 4.59 6.22 -16.78
CA ASN A 79 4.37 7.11 -17.93
C ASN A 79 2.94 7.61 -18.15
N GLY A 80 2.56 8.66 -17.42
CA GLY A 80 1.68 9.71 -17.93
C GLY A 80 2.44 11.04 -17.98
N PRO A 81 2.46 11.77 -19.11
CA PRO A 81 3.16 13.05 -19.16
C PRO A 81 2.49 14.06 -18.21
N ARG A 82 3.31 14.78 -17.42
CA ARG A 82 2.87 15.97 -16.70
C ARG A 82 2.29 16.95 -17.72
N LYS A 83 0.97 17.18 -17.69
CA LYS A 83 0.41 18.37 -18.33
C LYS A 83 0.80 19.58 -17.48
N SER A 84 1.74 20.36 -17.99
CA SER A 84 1.93 21.75 -17.58
C SER A 84 1.05 22.65 -18.43
N SER A 85 0.24 23.50 -17.81
CA SER A 85 -0.18 24.81 -18.31
C SER A 85 -0.91 25.48 -17.14
N ARG A 86 -0.38 26.51 -16.46
CA ARG A 86 -0.25 27.89 -16.96
C ARG A 86 -1.42 28.27 -17.89
N HIS A 87 -2.54 28.70 -17.33
CA HIS A 87 -2.96 30.11 -17.21
C HIS A 87 -4.24 30.16 -16.37
#